data_AF-A0A842XT62-F1
#
_entry.id   AF-A0A842XT62-F1
#
_cell.length_a   1.000
_cell.length_b   1.000
_cell.length_c   1.000
_cell.angle_alpha   90.00
_cell.angle_beta   90.00
_cell.angle_gamma   90.00
#
_symmetry.space_group_name_H-M   'P 1'
#
loop_
_entity.id
_entity.type
_entity.pdbx_description
1 polymer ?
#
loop_
_entity_poly.entity_id
_entity_poly.type
_entity_poly.pdbx_seq_one_letter_code
_entity_poly.pdbx_strand_id
1 'polypeptide(L)' 'MFVVLIFRAWIELKNYRMMWKELEWRQTYHAVGRILKTERGMFSKVEGGDELYQLLCEIFKVNKE' A
#
# COMPACT_ATOMS: atom_id res chain seq x y z
N MET A 1 -18.90 12.82 -33.69
CA MET A 1 -17.46 12.48 -33.60
C MET A 1 -16.82 12.95 -32.29
N PHE A 2 -16.94 14.23 -31.89
CA PHE A 2 -16.34 14.74 -30.64
C PHE A 2 -16.77 14.04 -29.34
N VAL A 3 -18.06 13.70 -29.20
CA VAL A 3 -18.60 13.04 -28.00
C VAL A 3 -17.91 11.70 -27.72
N VAL A 4 -17.60 10.94 -28.77
CA VAL A 4 -16.90 9.65 -28.65
C VAL A 4 -15.48 9.85 -28.15
N LEU A 5 -14.79 10.90 -28.62
CA LEU A 5 -13.43 11.22 -28.19
C LEU A 5 -13.40 11.67 -26.72
N ILE A 6 -14.36 12.51 -26.32
CA ILE A 6 -14.49 12.96 -24.92
C ILE A 6 -14.77 11.77 -24.00
N PHE A 7 -15.68 10.88 -24.39
CA PHE A 7 -16.01 9.69 -23.62
C PHE A 7 -14.79 8.75 -23.47
N ARG A 8 -14.04 8.54 -24.55
CA ARG A 8 -12.81 7.74 -24.54
C ARG A 8 -11.75 8.34 -23.61
N ALA A 9 -11.51 9.64 -23.70
CA ALA A 9 -10.57 10.35 -22.83
C ALA A 9 -10.98 10.26 -21.35
N TRP A 10 -12.29 10.30 -21.06
CA TRP A 10 -12.80 10.15 -19.70
C TRP A 10 -12.58 8.74 -19.13
N ILE A 11 -12.84 7.70 -19.92
CA ILE A 11 -12.57 6.31 -19.53
C ILE A 11 -11.08 6.11 -19.29
N GLU A 12 -10.24 6.62 -20.19
CA GLU A 12 -8.79 6.51 -20.09
C GLU A 12 -8.29 7.20 -18.81
N LEU A 13 -8.77 8.40 -18.50
CA LEU A 13 -8.43 9.09 -17.25
C LEU A 13 -8.89 8.32 -16.00
N LYS A 14 -10.09 7.74 -16.02
CA LYS A 14 -10.59 6.88 -14.93
C LYS A 14 -9.69 5.67 -14.72
N ASN A 15 -9.24 5.04 -15.81
CA ASN A 15 -8.39 3.87 -15.77
C ASN A 15 -6.99 4.22 -15.23
N TYR A 16 -6.39 5.32 -15.69
CA TYR A 16 -5.12 5.81 -15.17
C TYR A 16 -5.21 6.14 -13.67
N ARG A 17 -6.29 6.76 -13.20
CA ARG A 17 -6.48 7.02 -11.75
C ARG A 17 -6.57 5.74 -10.93
N MET A 18 -7.23 4.70 -11.43
CA MET A 18 -7.31 3.39 -10.76
C MET A 18 -5.93 2.74 -10.68
N MET A 19 -5.23 2.67 -11.82
CA MET A 19 -3.86 2.16 -11.91
C MET A 19 -2.89 2.92 -10.99
N TRP A 20 -3.02 4.24 -10.90
CA TRP A 20 -2.15 5.07 -10.06
C TRP A 20 -2.36 4.78 -8.58
N LYS A 21 -3.62 4.66 -8.13
CA LYS A 21 -3.92 4.25 -6.75
C LYS A 21 -3.34 2.87 -6.45
N GLU A 22 -3.52 1.90 -7.33
CA GLU A 22 -2.95 0.56 -7.17
C GLU A 22 -1.42 0.60 -7.00
N LEU A 23 -0.75 1.45 -7.79
CA LEU A 23 0.70 1.64 -7.73
C LEU A 23 1.14 2.29 -6.41
N GLU A 24 0.43 3.32 -5.97
CA GLU A 24 0.66 4.03 -4.72
C GLU A 24 0.46 3.09 -3.51
N TRP A 25 -0.58 2.24 -3.55
CA TRP A 25 -0.81 1.19 -2.57
C TRP A 25 0.36 0.20 -2.52
N ARG A 26 0.85 -0.27 -3.68
CA ARG A 26 2.01 -1.18 -3.74
C ARG A 26 3.29 -0.54 -3.20
N GLN A 27 3.56 0.72 -3.55
CA GLN A 27 4.73 1.44 -3.04
C GLN A 27 4.65 1.66 -1.53
N THR A 28 3.48 2.04 -1.03
CA THR A 28 3.24 2.25 0.41
C THR A 28 3.43 0.94 1.18
N TYR A 29 2.87 -0.16 0.67
CA TYR A 29 3.00 -1.48 1.30
C TYR A 29 4.47 -1.93 1.36
N HIS A 30 5.22 -1.72 0.30
CA HIS A 30 6.65 -2.05 0.26
C HIS A 30 7.47 -1.17 1.23
N ALA A 31 7.21 0.13 1.28
CA ALA A 31 7.88 1.05 2.19
C ALA A 31 7.60 0.71 3.66
N VAL A 32 6.33 0.49 4.00
CA VAL A 32 5.90 0.11 5.35
C VAL A 32 6.45 -1.25 5.75
N GLY A 33 6.47 -2.23 4.83
CA GLY A 33 7.08 -3.53 5.09
C GLY A 33 8.57 -3.45 5.42
N ARG A 34 9.31 -2.57 4.73
CA ARG A 34 10.73 -2.33 5.03
C ARG A 34 10.92 -1.69 6.41
N ILE A 35 10.09 -0.69 6.74
CA ILE A 35 10.12 -0.04 8.06
C ILE A 35 9.81 -1.03 9.17
N LEU A 36 8.76 -1.86 9.01
CA LEU A 36 8.40 -2.90 9.97
C LEU A 36 9.59 -3.85 10.22
N LYS A 37 10.26 -4.34 9.16
CA LYS A 37 11.44 -5.21 9.32
C LYS A 37 12.57 -4.53 10.10
N THR A 38 12.82 -3.24 9.87
CA THR A 38 13.88 -2.49 10.55
C THR A 38 13.53 -2.14 12.00
N GLU A 39 12.29 -1.73 12.25
CA GLU A 39 11.85 -1.16 13.53
C GLU A 39 11.23 -2.19 14.49
N ARG A 40 11.34 -3.50 14.18
CA ARG A 40 10.84 -4.58 15.06
C ARG A 40 11.29 -4.43 16.52
N GLY A 41 12.54 -3.99 16.73
CA GLY A 41 13.11 -3.77 18.07
C GLY A 41 12.56 -2.56 18.82
N MET A 42 11.86 -1.64 18.15
CA MET A 42 11.10 -0.58 18.82
C MET A 42 9.76 -1.10 19.32
N PHE A 43 9.08 -1.93 18.53
CA PHE A 43 7.79 -2.53 18.92
C PHE A 43 7.92 -3.41 20.17
N SER A 44 9.00 -4.19 20.30
CA SER A 44 9.22 -5.07 21.46
C SER A 44 9.49 -4.34 22.78
N LYS A 45 9.71 -3.02 22.76
CA LYS A 45 9.89 -2.18 23.97
C LYS A 45 8.58 -1.61 24.51
N VAL A 46 7.48 -1.80 23.79
CA VAL A 46 6.15 -1.30 24.16
C VAL A 46 5.31 -2.47 24.65
N GLU A 47 4.58 -2.28 25.75
CA GLU A 47 3.64 -3.28 26.26
C GLU A 47 2.55 -3.56 25.21
N GLY A 48 2.39 -4.82 24.81
CA GLY A 48 1.51 -5.21 23.69
C GLY A 48 2.05 -4.88 22.28
N GLY A 49 3.27 -4.37 22.16
CA GLY A 49 3.86 -3.97 20.89
C GLY A 49 4.15 -5.14 19.93
N ASP A 50 4.35 -6.35 20.46
CA ASP A 50 4.51 -7.56 19.63
C ASP A 50 3.21 -7.96 18.90
N GLU A 51 2.05 -7.79 19.55
CA GLU A 51 0.74 -8.03 18.93
C GLU A 51 0.47 -6.98 17.84
N LEU A 52 0.77 -5.72 18.13
CA LEU A 52 0.67 -4.63 17.15
C LEU A 52 1.59 -4.88 15.95
N TYR A 53 2.82 -5.33 16.18
CA TYR A 53 3.76 -5.67 15.13
C TYR A 53 3.25 -6.81 14.25
N GLN A 54 2.68 -7.87 14.85
CA GLN A 54 2.10 -8.98 14.11
C GLN A 54 0.90 -8.54 13.26
N LEU A 55 -0.01 -7.74 13.82
CA LEU A 55 -1.17 -7.20 13.12
C LEU A 55 -0.73 -6.35 11.91
N LEU A 56 0.25 -5.47 12.09
CA LEU A 56 0.78 -4.64 11.01
C LEU A 56 1.45 -5.49 9.93
N CYS A 57 2.21 -6.52 10.30
CA CYS A 57 2.78 -7.45 9.33
C CYS A 57 1.71 -8.14 8.49
N GLU A 58 0.58 -8.52 9.08
CA GLU A 58 -0.55 -9.15 8.37
C GLU A 58 -1.28 -8.17 7.44
N ILE A 59 -1.59 -6.96 7.93
CA ILE A 59 -2.26 -5.90 7.14
C ILE A 59 -1.46 -5.54 5.89
N PHE A 60 -0.13 -5.43 6.03
CA PHE A 60 0.77 -5.07 4.93
C PHE A 60 1.32 -6.28 4.17
N LYS A 61 0.89 -7.51 4.49
CA LYS A 61 1.33 -8.77 3.87
C LYS A 61 2.87 -8.87 3.78
N VAL A 62 3.56 -8.44 4.83
CA VAL A 62 5.02 -8.43 4.86
C VAL A 62 5.51 -9.86 4.99
N ASN A 63 6.32 -10.34 4.03
CA ASN A 63 6.89 -11.68 4.12
C ASN A 63 7.88 -11.72 5.29
N LYS A 64 7.55 -12.47 6.35
CA LYS A 64 8.38 -12.69 7.54
C LYS A 64 9.50 -13.69 7.22
N GLU A 65 10.33 -13.37 6.24
CA GLU A 65 11.67 -13.95 6.04
C GLU A 65 12.72 -13.03 6.67
#